data_AF-A0A8H3HW97-F1
#
_entry.id   AF-A0A8H3HW97-F1
#
_cell.length_a   1.000
_cell.length_b   1.000
_cell.length_c   1.000
_cell.angle_alpha   90.00
_cell.angle_beta   90.00
_cell.angle_gamma   90.00
#
_symmetry.space_group_name_H-M   'P 1'
#
loop_
_entity.id
_entity.type
_entity.pdbx_description
1 polymer ?
#
loop_
_entity_poly.entity_id
_entity_poly.type
_entity_poly.pdbx_seq_one_letter_code
_entity_poly.pdbx_strand_id
1 'polypeptide(L)'
;MSFIGFALITIYMTFAAFFLAVKSIQAISADSQGGLTFGDFFTNTIFRNVVISIAATLGLYIVASLLFLEPWHMITSFFQYLLMAPSYINVLNVYAFANVHDVSWGTKGDNTVSKDLGVVAKAKDGATVEASVPTDQRDINAAYEDAMAVLNSKPPVVEQKRDAATKQEDYYRSFRTNVLLSWTLSNALLAAVVTSATTTNTNAVGGYMSFILYSVAGLAAFRFIGSTAYMIIRLFAGE
;
A
#
# COMPACT_ATOMS: atom_id res chain seq x y z
N MET A 1 -3.07 -17.69 0.81
CA MET A 1 -2.74 -17.81 2.25
C MET A 1 -3.06 -16.52 3.03
N SER A 2 -2.57 -15.36 2.62
CA SER A 2 -2.79 -14.09 3.36
C SER A 2 -4.26 -13.73 3.56
N PHE A 3 -5.12 -13.93 2.55
CA PHE A 3 -6.56 -13.68 2.66
C PHE A 3 -7.24 -14.53 3.75
N ILE A 4 -6.88 -15.81 3.86
CA ILE A 4 -7.43 -16.73 4.87
C ILE A 4 -6.93 -16.32 6.26
N GLY A 5 -5.64 -15.99 6.40
CA GLY A 5 -5.05 -15.54 7.66
C GLY A 5 -5.72 -14.27 8.20
N PHE A 6 -5.87 -13.24 7.36
CA PHE A 6 -6.57 -12.01 7.75
C PHE A 6 -8.04 -12.25 8.03
N ALA A 7 -8.72 -13.12 7.28
CA ALA A 7 -10.12 -13.47 7.56
C ALA A 7 -10.29 -14.09 8.97
N LEU A 8 -9.43 -15.04 9.35
CA LEU A 8 -9.47 -15.64 10.70
C LEU A 8 -9.22 -14.61 11.81
N ILE A 9 -8.24 -13.72 11.63
CA ILE A 9 -7.98 -12.62 12.56
C ILE A 9 -9.21 -11.70 12.66
N THR A 10 -9.86 -11.42 11.53
CA THR A 10 -11.05 -10.54 11.49
C THR A 10 -12.23 -11.13 12.22
N ILE A 11 -12.46 -12.45 12.09
CA ILE A 11 -13.50 -13.17 12.84
C ILE A 11 -13.24 -12.99 14.34
N TYR A 12 -12.01 -13.25 14.79
CA TYR A 12 -11.63 -13.08 16.19
C TYR A 12 -11.82 -11.64 16.68
N MET A 13 -11.32 -10.66 15.92
CA MET A 13 -11.41 -9.24 16.28
C MET A 13 -12.86 -8.73 16.30
N THR A 14 -13.70 -9.20 15.37
CA THR A 14 -15.12 -8.85 15.31
C THR A 14 -15.86 -9.41 16.52
N PHE A 15 -15.62 -10.69 16.84
CA PHE A 15 -16.18 -11.31 18.04
C PHE A 15 -15.76 -10.57 19.32
N ALA A 16 -14.47 -10.27 19.46
CA ALA A 16 -13.94 -9.53 20.59
C ALA A 16 -14.55 -8.12 20.70
N ALA A 17 -14.70 -7.41 19.58
CA ALA A 17 -15.32 -6.08 19.54
C ALA A 17 -16.78 -6.12 20.02
N PHE A 18 -17.60 -7.05 19.53
CA PHE A 18 -18.98 -7.21 19.99
C PHE A 18 -19.05 -7.62 21.47
N PHE A 19 -18.21 -8.55 21.89
CA PHE A 19 -18.16 -8.99 23.29
C PHE A 19 -17.79 -7.85 24.24
N LEU A 20 -16.78 -7.05 23.88
CA LEU A 20 -16.37 -5.87 24.64
C LEU A 20 -17.45 -4.78 24.63
N ALA A 21 -18.14 -4.56 23.50
CA ALA A 21 -19.24 -3.63 23.42
C ALA A 21 -20.38 -4.03 24.38
N VAL A 22 -20.81 -5.29 24.38
CA VAL A 22 -21.83 -5.79 25.31
C VAL A 22 -21.38 -5.66 26.76
N LYS A 23 -20.15 -6.06 27.08
CA LYS A 23 -19.61 -5.92 28.45
C LYS A 23 -19.53 -4.46 28.89
N SER A 24 -19.16 -3.55 27.99
CA SER A 24 -19.10 -2.12 28.31
C SER A 24 -20.49 -1.57 28.64
N ILE A 25 -21.50 -1.94 27.84
CA ILE A 25 -22.90 -1.53 28.07
C ILE A 25 -23.42 -2.12 29.38
N GLN A 26 -23.13 -3.39 29.66
CA GLN A 26 -23.49 -4.03 30.93
C GLN A 26 -22.83 -3.35 32.14
N ALA A 27 -21.54 -3.03 32.05
CA ALA A 27 -20.83 -2.32 33.10
C ALA A 27 -21.44 -0.94 33.38
N ILE A 28 -21.81 -0.20 32.33
CA ILE A 28 -22.50 1.10 32.47
C ILE A 28 -23.88 0.91 33.10
N SER A 29 -24.65 -0.09 32.65
CA SER A 29 -25.99 -0.36 33.19
C SER A 29 -25.99 -0.79 34.66
N ALA A 30 -24.90 -1.39 35.16
CA ALA A 30 -24.75 -1.75 36.55
C ALA A 30 -24.41 -0.55 37.45
N ASP A 31 -23.76 0.48 36.88
CA ASP A 31 -23.42 1.73 37.56
C ASP A 31 -24.61 2.70 37.59
N SER A 32 -25.45 2.66 36.55
CA SER A 32 -26.69 3.44 36.46
C SER A 32 -27.84 2.77 37.22
N GLN A 33 -28.08 3.18 38.47
CA GLN A 33 -29.13 2.64 39.37
C GLN A 33 -30.58 2.69 38.83
N GLY A 34 -30.83 3.25 37.64
CA GLY A 34 -32.16 3.38 37.01
C GLY A 34 -32.26 2.92 35.55
N GLY A 35 -31.23 2.24 35.01
CA GLY A 35 -31.17 1.87 33.59
C GLY A 35 -30.58 2.95 32.68
N LEU A 36 -30.27 2.58 31.44
CA LEU A 36 -29.63 3.48 30.47
C LEU A 36 -30.64 4.51 29.94
N THR A 37 -30.36 5.78 30.18
CA THR A 37 -31.18 6.91 29.68
C THR A 37 -30.46 7.59 28.53
N PHE A 38 -31.19 8.24 27.61
CA PHE A 38 -30.57 9.03 26.52
C PHE A 38 -29.59 10.12 27.02
N GLY A 39 -29.77 10.62 28.25
CA GLY A 39 -28.83 11.54 28.89
C GLY A 39 -27.43 10.95 29.09
N ASP A 40 -27.32 9.62 29.25
CA ASP A 40 -26.05 8.94 29.48
C ASP A 40 -25.12 8.99 28.27
N PHE A 41 -25.66 9.26 27.08
CA PHE A 41 -24.88 9.52 25.87
C PHE A 41 -24.00 10.78 26.00
N PHE A 42 -24.48 11.80 26.70
CA PHE A 42 -23.74 13.05 26.85
C PHE A 42 -22.86 13.07 28.09
N THR A 43 -23.19 12.29 29.12
CA THR A 43 -22.44 12.24 30.38
C THR A 43 -21.33 11.19 30.37
N ASN A 44 -21.57 10.02 29.76
CA ASN A 44 -20.65 8.90 29.79
C ASN A 44 -19.85 8.78 28.48
N THR A 45 -18.55 9.08 28.56
CA THR A 45 -17.65 9.06 27.40
C THR A 45 -17.45 7.66 26.81
N ILE A 46 -17.47 6.62 27.64
CA ILE A 46 -17.33 5.22 27.20
C ILE A 46 -18.58 4.82 26.42
N PHE A 47 -19.77 5.08 26.97
CA PHE A 47 -21.04 4.80 26.31
C PHE A 47 -21.13 5.53 24.96
N ARG A 48 -20.81 6.82 24.95
CA ARG A 48 -20.77 7.64 23.73
C ARG A 48 -19.85 7.04 22.67
N ASN A 49 -18.64 6.67 23.04
CA ASN A 49 -17.65 6.08 22.12
C ASN A 49 -18.15 4.75 21.55
N VAL A 50 -18.77 3.88 22.36
CA VAL A 50 -19.33 2.60 21.89
C VAL A 50 -20.47 2.83 20.90
N VAL A 51 -21.41 3.72 21.22
CA VAL A 51 -22.54 4.06 20.34
C VAL A 51 -22.04 4.64 19.01
N ILE A 52 -21.10 5.59 19.05
CA ILE A 52 -20.53 6.20 17.83
C ILE A 52 -19.78 5.15 17.01
N SER A 53 -19.03 4.25 17.64
CA SER A 53 -18.32 3.18 16.95
C SER A 53 -19.28 2.26 16.19
N ILE A 54 -20.35 1.78 16.83
CA ILE A 54 -21.35 0.90 16.18
C ILE A 54 -22.10 1.66 15.07
N ALA A 55 -22.47 2.92 15.31
CA ALA A 55 -23.13 3.76 14.32
C ALA A 55 -22.23 4.00 13.09
N ALA A 56 -20.94 4.29 13.28
CA ALA A 56 -20.02 4.54 12.19
C ALA A 56 -19.65 3.28 11.39
N THR A 57 -19.52 2.14 12.07
CA THR A 57 -19.07 0.87 11.45
C THR A 57 -20.19 0.09 10.78
N LEU A 58 -21.40 0.10 11.35
CA LEU A 58 -22.54 -0.67 10.85
C LEU A 58 -23.74 0.22 10.51
N GLY A 59 -24.06 1.17 11.40
CA GLY A 59 -25.23 2.04 11.27
C GLY A 59 -25.26 2.81 9.94
N LEU A 60 -24.16 3.46 9.58
CA LEU A 60 -24.06 4.22 8.33
C LEU A 60 -24.24 3.32 7.08
N TYR A 61 -23.75 2.08 7.10
CA TYR A 61 -23.95 1.16 5.97
C TYR A 61 -25.41 0.72 5.83
N ILE A 62 -26.08 0.44 6.95
CA ILE A 62 -27.50 0.06 6.97
C ILE A 62 -28.37 1.23 6.53
N VAL A 63 -28.13 2.43 7.07
CA VAL A 63 -28.89 3.63 6.68
C VAL A 63 -28.66 3.96 5.21
N ALA A 64 -27.41 3.86 4.73
CA ALA A 64 -27.11 4.06 3.31
C ALA A 64 -27.85 3.03 2.44
N SER A 65 -27.77 1.73 2.75
CA SER A 65 -28.41 0.71 1.91
C SER A 65 -29.93 0.86 1.85
N LEU A 66 -30.57 1.33 2.94
CA LEU A 66 -31.99 1.67 2.95
C LEU A 66 -32.30 2.92 2.13
N LEU A 67 -31.47 3.97 2.20
CA LEU A 67 -31.63 5.16 1.37
C LEU A 67 -31.56 4.81 -0.12
N PHE A 68 -30.62 3.95 -0.52
CA PHE A 68 -30.48 3.46 -1.89
C PHE A 68 -31.53 2.40 -2.29
N LEU A 69 -32.48 2.04 -1.41
CA LEU A 69 -33.54 1.06 -1.65
C LEU A 69 -33.06 -0.36 -2.03
N GLU A 70 -31.81 -0.69 -1.76
CA GLU A 70 -31.21 -1.99 -2.10
C GLU A 70 -30.62 -2.68 -0.85
N PRO A 71 -31.39 -3.00 0.21
CA PRO A 71 -30.80 -3.59 1.42
C PRO A 71 -30.21 -4.99 1.19
N TRP A 72 -30.54 -5.65 0.08
CA TRP A 72 -30.18 -7.04 -0.19
C TRP A 72 -28.68 -7.28 -0.30
N HIS A 73 -27.90 -6.33 -0.84
CA HIS A 73 -26.45 -6.48 -0.98
C HIS A 73 -25.74 -6.56 0.38
N MET A 74 -26.29 -5.92 1.42
CA MET A 74 -25.79 -6.04 2.78
C MET A 74 -26.02 -7.47 3.32
N ILE A 75 -27.17 -8.08 3.03
CA ILE A 75 -27.46 -9.43 3.55
C ILE A 75 -26.58 -10.48 2.86
N THR A 76 -26.41 -10.38 1.54
CA THR A 76 -25.70 -11.42 0.77
C THR A 76 -24.18 -11.32 0.86
N SER A 77 -23.63 -10.11 0.93
CA SER A 77 -22.20 -9.88 0.67
C SER A 77 -21.45 -9.17 1.80
N PHE A 78 -22.15 -8.67 2.83
CA PHE A 78 -21.50 -7.91 3.91
C PHE A 78 -20.47 -8.74 4.69
N PHE A 79 -20.80 -10.00 5.00
CA PHE A 79 -19.88 -10.87 5.72
C PHE A 79 -18.61 -11.16 4.91
N GLN A 80 -18.75 -11.45 3.60
CA GLN A 80 -17.63 -11.65 2.69
C GLN A 80 -16.77 -10.38 2.59
N TYR A 81 -17.42 -9.22 2.46
CA TYR A 81 -16.74 -7.92 2.44
C TYR A 81 -15.94 -7.67 3.72
N LEU A 82 -16.55 -7.89 4.90
CA LEU A 82 -15.89 -7.68 6.19
C LEU A 82 -14.63 -8.54 6.33
N LEU A 83 -14.71 -9.82 5.94
CA LEU A 83 -13.57 -10.75 6.00
C LEU A 83 -12.45 -10.39 5.02
N MET A 84 -12.78 -9.84 3.86
CA MET A 84 -11.79 -9.45 2.85
C MET A 84 -11.19 -8.06 3.09
N ALA A 85 -11.91 -7.15 3.77
CA ALA A 85 -11.50 -5.77 3.98
C ALA A 85 -10.06 -5.60 4.51
N PRO A 86 -9.62 -6.29 5.58
CA PRO A 86 -8.25 -6.13 6.07
C PRO A 86 -7.19 -6.70 5.11
N SER A 87 -7.56 -7.67 4.29
CA SER A 87 -6.66 -8.15 3.24
C SER A 87 -6.45 -7.07 2.19
N TYR A 88 -7.53 -6.42 1.74
CA TYR A 88 -7.41 -5.31 0.78
C TYR A 88 -6.59 -4.15 1.35
N ILE A 89 -6.87 -3.74 2.60
CA ILE A 89 -6.14 -2.64 3.23
C ILE A 89 -4.65 -2.95 3.35
N ASN A 90 -4.28 -4.15 3.83
CA ASN A 90 -2.87 -4.46 4.06
C ASN A 90 -2.12 -4.84 2.77
N VAL A 91 -2.69 -5.70 1.93
CA VAL A 91 -2.03 -6.20 0.72
C VAL A 91 -1.84 -5.09 -0.30
N LEU A 92 -2.86 -4.24 -0.51
CA LEU A 92 -2.74 -3.13 -1.48
C LEU A 92 -1.71 -2.10 -1.02
N ASN A 93 -1.66 -1.77 0.27
CA ASN A 93 -0.65 -0.84 0.80
C ASN A 93 0.76 -1.39 0.64
N VAL A 94 1.00 -2.66 1.02
CA VAL A 94 2.32 -3.29 0.84
C VAL A 94 2.70 -3.35 -0.63
N TYR A 95 1.76 -3.70 -1.51
CA TYR A 95 1.99 -3.73 -2.95
C TYR A 95 2.32 -2.33 -3.50
N ALA A 96 1.61 -1.30 -3.05
CA ALA A 96 1.88 0.09 -3.46
C ALA A 96 3.27 0.55 -3.01
N PHE A 97 3.66 0.32 -1.75
CA PHE A 97 5.00 0.68 -1.28
C PHE A 97 6.11 -0.13 -1.96
N ALA A 98 5.86 -1.41 -2.25
CA ALA A 98 6.77 -2.26 -3.01
C ALA A 98 6.87 -1.87 -4.50
N ASN A 99 6.00 -0.99 -5.00
CA ASN A 99 6.06 -0.50 -6.38
C ASN A 99 6.11 1.03 -6.45
N VAL A 100 6.54 1.70 -5.39
CA VAL A 100 6.62 3.18 -5.33
C VAL A 100 7.57 3.79 -6.37
N HIS A 101 8.48 2.99 -6.92
CA HIS A 101 9.37 3.40 -8.02
C HIS A 101 8.68 3.40 -9.39
N ASP A 102 7.56 2.68 -9.51
CA ASP A 102 6.81 2.51 -10.74
C ASP A 102 5.59 3.44 -10.78
N VAL A 103 5.87 4.75 -10.70
CA VAL A 103 4.85 5.83 -10.75
C VAL A 103 4.46 6.14 -12.20
N SER A 104 4.32 5.12 -13.03
CA SER A 104 3.87 5.27 -14.43
C SER A 104 2.48 4.71 -14.67
N TRP A 105 1.64 4.77 -13.63
CA TRP A 105 0.22 4.56 -13.79
C TRP A 105 -0.31 5.68 -14.71
N GLY A 106 -0.51 5.34 -15.99
CA GLY A 106 -0.80 6.29 -17.07
C GLY A 106 0.30 6.31 -18.13
N THR A 107 -0.04 5.81 -19.33
CA THR A 107 0.70 5.90 -20.60
C THR A 107 2.20 5.52 -20.57
N LYS A 108 2.58 4.45 -19.87
CA LYS A 108 3.91 3.85 -20.06
C LYS A 108 3.89 2.88 -21.24
N GLY A 109 4.23 3.40 -22.42
CA GLY A 109 4.37 2.62 -23.66
C GLY A 109 4.90 3.43 -24.84
N ASP A 110 4.79 4.76 -24.80
CA ASP A 110 4.94 5.58 -26.01
C ASP A 110 6.33 6.20 -26.24
N ASN A 111 7.33 5.98 -25.36
CA ASN A 111 8.57 6.77 -25.41
C ASN A 111 9.90 6.01 -25.27
N THR A 112 9.94 4.70 -25.50
CA THR A 112 11.24 4.00 -25.54
C THR A 112 11.36 3.14 -26.78
N VAL A 113 11.84 3.75 -27.86
CA VAL A 113 12.40 3.04 -29.01
C VAL A 113 13.66 2.32 -28.51
N SER A 114 13.64 0.99 -28.51
CA SER A 114 14.80 0.15 -28.29
C SER A 114 15.90 0.53 -29.29
N LYS A 115 16.93 1.25 -28.83
CA LYS A 115 18.17 1.44 -29.61
C LYS A 115 19.05 0.22 -29.43
N ASP A 116 18.64 -0.89 -30.02
CA ASP A 116 19.54 -2.00 -30.29
C ASP A 116 19.91 -1.94 -31.77
N LEU A 117 21.17 -1.60 -32.03
CA LEU A 117 21.99 -2.05 -33.15
C LEU A 117 23.31 -1.29 -33.00
N GLY A 118 24.26 -1.93 -32.32
CA GLY A 118 25.66 -1.54 -32.38
C GLY A 118 26.06 -1.38 -33.85
N VAL A 119 26.65 -0.23 -34.19
CA VAL A 119 27.06 0.07 -35.56
C VAL A 119 28.22 -0.84 -35.93
N VAL A 120 27.91 -1.99 -36.53
CA VAL A 120 28.87 -2.76 -37.30
C VAL A 120 28.83 -2.20 -38.72
N ALA A 121 29.92 -1.56 -39.15
CA ALA A 121 30.04 -1.06 -40.51
C ALA A 121 29.95 -2.22 -41.50
N LYS A 122 28.79 -2.39 -42.14
CA LYS A 122 28.64 -3.31 -43.27
C LYS A 122 29.35 -2.72 -44.48
N ALA A 123 30.24 -3.50 -45.09
CA ALA A 123 30.73 -3.22 -46.44
C ALA A 123 29.55 -3.23 -47.43
N LYS A 124 29.72 -2.52 -48.56
CA LYS A 124 28.66 -2.18 -49.53
C LYS A 124 27.94 -3.39 -50.18
N ASP A 125 28.39 -4.62 -49.94
CA ASP A 125 27.82 -5.81 -50.58
C ASP A 125 27.58 -6.96 -49.58
N GLY A 126 26.62 -6.74 -48.69
CA GLY A 126 25.62 -7.72 -48.22
C GLY A 126 25.97 -9.06 -47.55
N ALA A 127 27.09 -9.74 -47.81
CA ALA A 127 27.22 -11.16 -47.45
C ALA A 127 28.63 -11.66 -47.07
N THR A 128 29.65 -10.80 -47.02
CA THR A 128 31.00 -11.23 -46.61
C THR A 128 31.64 -10.23 -45.66
N VAL A 129 32.20 -10.76 -44.57
CA VAL A 129 33.12 -10.02 -43.69
C VAL A 129 34.49 -10.10 -44.34
N GLU A 130 34.92 -9.01 -44.99
CA GLU A 130 36.31 -8.90 -45.45
C GLU A 130 37.21 -8.66 -44.23
N ALA A 131 37.63 -9.76 -43.60
CA ALA A 131 38.82 -9.76 -42.78
C ALA A 131 40.01 -9.88 -43.73
N SER A 132 40.73 -8.77 -43.96
CA SER A 132 41.99 -8.79 -44.70
C SER A 132 43.03 -9.55 -43.86
N VAL A 133 43.12 -10.87 -44.06
CA VAL A 133 44.17 -11.69 -43.45
C VAL A 133 45.46 -11.39 -44.20
N PRO A 134 46.48 -10.80 -43.56
CA PRO A 134 47.74 -10.49 -44.24
C PRO A 134 48.39 -11.78 -44.71
N THR A 135 48.61 -11.91 -46.02
CA THR A 135 49.18 -13.14 -46.62
C THR A 135 50.70 -13.03 -46.77
N ASP A 136 51.26 -11.83 -46.63
CA ASP A 136 52.69 -11.55 -46.71
C ASP A 136 53.40 -11.83 -45.38
N GLN A 137 54.53 -12.55 -45.41
CA GLN A 137 55.28 -12.95 -44.21
C GLN A 137 55.72 -11.75 -43.35
N ARG A 138 55.99 -10.61 -44.00
CA ARG A 138 56.41 -9.39 -43.31
C ARG A 138 55.27 -8.78 -42.48
N ASP A 139 54.05 -8.86 -42.98
CA ASP A 139 52.87 -8.34 -42.30
C ASP A 139 52.42 -9.28 -41.18
N ILE A 140 52.65 -10.59 -41.33
CA ILE A 140 52.47 -11.58 -40.25
C ILE A 140 53.45 -11.31 -39.11
N ASN A 141 54.73 -11.09 -39.41
CA ASN A 141 55.72 -10.76 -38.37
C ASN A 141 55.42 -9.42 -37.71
N ALA A 142 55.00 -8.40 -38.47
CA ALA A 142 54.62 -7.11 -37.91
C ALA A 142 53.41 -7.22 -36.97
N ALA A 143 52.39 -8.00 -37.35
CA ALA A 143 51.24 -8.28 -36.50
C ALA A 143 51.61 -9.09 -35.25
N TYR A 144 52.57 -10.01 -35.36
CA TYR A 144 53.09 -10.79 -34.24
C TYR A 144 53.86 -9.92 -33.24
N GLU A 145 54.74 -9.05 -33.72
CA GLU A 145 55.47 -8.09 -32.87
C GLU A 145 54.53 -7.10 -32.18
N ASP A 146 53.51 -6.60 -32.88
CA ASP A 146 52.48 -5.73 -32.31
C ASP A 146 51.66 -6.45 -31.23
N ALA A 147 51.24 -7.70 -31.47
CA ALA A 147 50.55 -8.51 -30.47
C ALA A 147 51.43 -8.77 -29.22
N MET A 148 52.73 -9.05 -29.40
CA MET A 148 53.66 -9.19 -28.28
C MET A 148 53.83 -7.87 -27.49
N ALA A 149 53.82 -6.72 -28.17
CA ALA A 149 53.89 -5.42 -27.53
C ALA A 149 52.63 -5.11 -26.71
N VAL A 150 51.45 -5.42 -27.24
CA VAL A 150 50.17 -5.28 -26.54
C VAL A 150 50.12 -6.18 -25.30
N LEU A 151 50.57 -7.44 -25.41
CA LEU A 151 50.61 -8.40 -24.29
C LEU A 151 51.62 -8.02 -23.19
N ASN A 152 52.74 -7.38 -23.56
CA ASN A 152 53.74 -6.90 -22.59
C ASN A 152 53.33 -5.57 -21.92
N SER A 153 52.33 -4.88 -22.45
CA SER A 153 51.80 -3.67 -21.84
C SER A 153 50.78 -4.00 -20.74
N LYS A 154 50.84 -3.29 -19.61
CA LYS A 154 49.82 -3.45 -18.56
C LYS A 154 48.46 -3.00 -19.13
N PRO A 155 47.41 -3.83 -19.06
CA PRO A 155 46.09 -3.43 -19.52
C PRO A 155 45.68 -2.11 -18.85
N PRO A 156 45.12 -1.14 -19.60
CA PRO A 156 44.63 0.08 -19.00
C PRO A 156 43.61 -0.28 -17.92
N VAL A 157 43.68 0.39 -16.77
CA VAL A 157 42.68 0.21 -15.71
C VAL A 157 41.36 0.69 -16.29
N VAL A 158 40.51 -0.25 -16.68
CA VAL A 158 39.15 0.05 -17.10
C VAL A 158 38.41 0.47 -15.84
N GLU A 159 38.36 1.79 -15.60
CA GLU A 159 37.43 2.40 -14.66
C GLU A 159 36.02 1.97 -15.10
N GLN A 160 35.48 0.92 -14.49
CA GLN A 160 34.10 0.50 -14.70
C GLN A 160 33.19 1.58 -14.13
N LYS A 161 33.00 2.67 -14.88
CA LYS A 161 31.96 3.65 -14.60
C LYS A 161 30.65 2.93 -14.81
N ARG A 162 29.98 2.62 -13.71
CA ARG A 162 28.65 2.02 -13.71
C ARG A 162 27.75 2.82 -14.64
N ASP A 163 27.08 2.12 -15.56
CA ASP A 163 26.17 2.76 -16.50
C ASP A 163 25.14 3.61 -15.74
N ALA A 164 24.80 4.77 -16.28
CA ALA A 164 23.80 5.66 -15.71
C ALA A 164 22.45 4.94 -15.46
N ALA A 165 22.08 4.01 -16.35
CA ALA A 165 20.90 3.17 -16.21
C ALA A 165 20.98 2.24 -14.98
N THR A 166 22.11 1.57 -14.77
CA THR A 166 22.32 0.70 -13.60
C THR A 166 22.32 1.49 -12.29
N LYS A 167 22.90 2.71 -12.30
CA LYS A 167 22.89 3.59 -11.13
C LYS A 167 21.46 4.06 -10.77
N GLN A 168 20.65 4.34 -11.77
CA GLN A 168 19.25 4.73 -11.59
C GLN A 168 18.39 3.56 -11.07
N GLU A 169 18.60 2.36 -11.59
CA GLU A 169 17.89 1.16 -11.12
C GLU A 169 18.21 0.83 -9.65
N ASP A 170 19.48 0.90 -9.27
CA ASP A 170 19.91 0.72 -7.88
C ASP A 170 19.33 1.78 -6.94
N TYR A 171 19.23 3.03 -7.40
CA TYR A 171 18.58 4.10 -6.65
C TYR A 171 17.10 3.79 -6.41
N TYR A 172 16.36 3.37 -7.45
CA TYR A 172 14.95 3.01 -7.31
C TYR A 172 14.71 1.79 -6.42
N ARG A 173 15.57 0.77 -6.50
CA ARG A 173 15.52 -0.39 -5.60
C ARG A 173 15.74 0.02 -4.15
N SER A 174 16.72 0.89 -3.91
CA SER A 174 17.03 1.40 -2.56
C SER A 174 15.90 2.29 -2.02
N PHE A 175 15.35 3.17 -2.86
CA PHE A 175 14.24 4.05 -2.49
C PHE A 175 13.01 3.24 -2.06
N ARG A 176 12.59 2.25 -2.87
CA ARG A 176 11.51 1.34 -2.52
C ARG A 176 11.71 0.68 -1.17
N THR A 177 12.89 0.09 -0.95
CA THR A 177 13.19 -0.64 0.29
C THR A 177 13.16 0.31 1.49
N ASN A 178 13.73 1.51 1.36
CA ASN A 178 13.74 2.50 2.44
C ASN A 178 12.34 3.01 2.79
N VAL A 179 11.48 3.23 1.78
CA VAL A 179 10.08 3.65 2.00
C VAL A 179 9.30 2.54 2.72
N LEU A 180 9.40 1.30 2.24
CA LEU A 180 8.73 0.17 2.88
C LEU A 180 9.22 -0.06 4.31
N LEU A 181 10.54 0.01 4.55
CA LEU A 181 11.13 -0.12 5.88
C LEU A 181 10.72 1.02 6.82
N SER A 182 10.72 2.27 6.34
CA SER A 182 10.28 3.42 7.14
C SER A 182 8.80 3.29 7.53
N TRP A 183 7.96 2.82 6.62
CA TRP A 183 6.54 2.57 6.90
C TRP A 183 6.34 1.42 7.90
N THR A 184 6.99 0.27 7.72
CA THR A 184 6.82 -0.86 8.67
C THR A 184 7.40 -0.55 10.04
N LEU A 185 8.58 0.08 10.11
CA LEU A 185 9.22 0.45 11.37
C LEU A 185 8.43 1.53 12.12
N SER A 186 7.84 2.51 11.43
CA SER A 186 7.02 3.54 12.08
C SER A 186 5.73 2.95 12.69
N ASN A 187 5.07 2.01 11.99
CA ASN A 187 3.92 1.27 12.54
C ASN A 187 4.32 0.38 13.73
N ALA A 188 5.46 -0.31 13.65
CA ALA A 188 5.96 -1.14 14.75
C ALA A 188 6.33 -0.29 15.98
N LEU A 189 6.98 0.85 15.78
CA LEU A 189 7.31 1.81 16.84
C LEU A 189 6.04 2.33 17.51
N LEU A 190 5.03 2.72 16.72
CA LEU A 190 3.75 3.17 17.24
C LEU A 190 3.08 2.11 18.12
N ALA A 191 3.04 0.85 17.66
CA ALA A 191 2.48 -0.26 18.43
C ALA A 191 3.25 -0.49 19.75
N ALA A 192 4.58 -0.40 19.72
CA ALA A 192 5.42 -0.53 20.92
C ALA A 192 5.15 0.60 21.92
N VAL A 193 5.07 1.85 21.44
CA VAL A 193 4.77 3.03 22.26
C VAL A 193 3.39 2.89 22.90
N VAL A 194 2.35 2.59 22.13
CA VAL A 194 0.98 2.42 22.66
C VAL A 194 0.90 1.31 23.70
N THR A 195 1.56 0.17 23.45
CA THR A 195 1.56 -0.96 24.40
C THR A 195 2.28 -0.60 25.70
N SER A 196 3.43 0.07 25.61
CA SER A 196 4.19 0.53 26.80
C SER A 196 3.47 1.64 27.58
N ALA A 197 2.78 2.54 26.88
CA ALA A 197 2.04 3.64 27.48
C ALA A 197 0.73 3.19 28.15
N THR A 198 0.20 2.02 27.77
CA THR A 198 -1.07 1.51 28.33
C THR A 198 -0.99 1.29 29.85
N THR A 199 0.18 0.92 30.38
CA THR A 199 0.37 0.70 31.83
C THR A 199 0.81 1.95 32.59
N THR A 200 1.41 2.92 31.90
CA THR A 200 2.06 4.09 32.53
C THR A 200 1.27 5.38 32.36
N ASN A 201 0.59 5.58 31.22
CA ASN A 201 -0.15 6.80 30.90
C ASN A 201 -1.46 6.47 30.15
N THR A 202 -2.41 5.90 30.89
CA THR A 202 -3.72 5.48 30.39
C THR A 202 -4.52 6.62 29.75
N ASN A 203 -4.38 7.85 30.26
CA ASN A 203 -5.07 9.02 29.73
C ASN A 203 -4.58 9.38 28.32
N ALA A 204 -3.26 9.35 28.07
CA ALA A 204 -2.71 9.61 26.75
C ALA A 204 -3.17 8.56 25.73
N VAL A 205 -3.17 7.27 26.11
CA VAL A 205 -3.67 6.18 25.25
C VAL A 205 -5.16 6.33 24.99
N GLY A 206 -5.97 6.63 26.01
CA GLY A 206 -7.40 6.86 25.86
C GLY A 206 -7.73 8.04 24.94
N GLY A 207 -6.95 9.12 25.03
CA GLY A 207 -7.05 10.27 24.13
C GLY A 207 -6.73 9.90 22.68
N TYR A 208 -5.64 9.16 22.45
CA TYR A 208 -5.27 8.67 21.12
C TYR A 208 -6.32 7.74 20.51
N MET A 209 -6.83 6.76 21.27
CA MET A 209 -7.88 5.85 20.81
C MET A 209 -9.18 6.59 20.48
N SER A 210 -9.55 7.58 21.30
CA SER A 210 -10.71 8.45 21.04
C SER A 210 -10.50 9.27 19.76
N PHE A 211 -9.31 9.86 19.58
CA PHE A 211 -8.99 10.62 18.38
C PHE A 211 -9.15 9.79 17.09
N ILE A 212 -8.64 8.55 17.07
CA ILE A 212 -8.82 7.64 15.93
C ILE A 212 -10.31 7.37 15.70
N LEU A 213 -11.06 7.06 16.76
CA LEU A 213 -12.48 6.76 16.66
C LEU A 213 -13.26 7.92 16.02
N TYR A 214 -13.08 9.14 16.51
CA TYR A 214 -13.76 10.32 15.95
C TYR A 214 -13.28 10.65 14.54
N SER A 215 -12.00 10.41 14.23
CA SER A 215 -11.46 10.61 12.87
C SER A 215 -12.09 9.64 11.87
N VAL A 216 -12.17 8.35 12.21
CA VAL A 216 -12.81 7.34 11.36
C VAL A 216 -14.30 7.60 11.24
N ALA A 217 -14.98 7.96 12.33
CA ALA A 217 -16.39 8.33 12.30
C ALA A 217 -16.64 9.56 11.42
N GLY A 218 -15.78 10.57 11.49
CA GLY A 218 -15.85 11.78 10.66
C GLY A 218 -15.67 11.47 9.17
N LEU A 219 -14.67 10.65 8.81
CA LEU A 219 -14.46 10.21 7.43
C LEU A 219 -15.63 9.36 6.90
N ALA A 220 -16.18 8.47 7.73
CA ALA A 220 -17.34 7.67 7.38
C ALA A 220 -18.59 8.55 7.16
N ALA A 221 -18.80 9.55 8.02
CA ALA A 221 -19.88 10.52 7.88
C ALA A 221 -19.71 11.38 6.62
N PHE A 222 -18.49 11.85 6.32
CA PHE A 222 -18.20 12.60 5.08
C PHE A 222 -18.55 11.78 3.83
N ARG A 223 -18.14 10.50 3.80
CA ARG A 223 -18.49 9.58 2.71
C ARG A 223 -20.01 9.38 2.59
N PHE A 224 -20.70 9.23 3.72
CA PHE A 224 -22.15 9.07 3.76
C PHE A 224 -22.90 10.31 3.27
N ILE A 225 -22.46 11.51 3.66
CA ILE A 225 -23.02 12.77 3.17
C ILE A 225 -22.82 12.86 1.66
N GLY A 226 -21.63 12.54 1.16
CA GLY A 226 -21.35 12.51 -0.28
C GLY A 226 -22.26 11.55 -1.04
N SER A 227 -22.43 10.32 -0.55
CA SER A 227 -23.32 9.34 -1.19
C SER A 227 -24.80 9.76 -1.14
N THR A 228 -25.23 10.36 -0.03
CA THR A 228 -26.61 10.85 0.14
C THR A 228 -26.87 12.04 -0.79
N ALA A 229 -25.94 12.98 -0.90
CA ALA A 229 -26.03 14.11 -1.81
C ALA A 229 -26.11 13.64 -3.26
N TYR A 230 -25.29 12.68 -3.67
CA TYR A 230 -25.36 12.05 -4.99
C TYR A 230 -26.75 11.46 -5.27
N MET A 231 -27.33 10.74 -4.32
CA MET A 231 -28.65 10.14 -4.46
C MET A 231 -29.76 11.19 -4.60
N ILE A 232 -29.69 12.28 -3.81
CA ILE A 232 -30.64 13.39 -3.90
C ILE A 232 -30.54 14.06 -5.27
N ILE A 233 -29.33 14.37 -5.73
CA ILE A 233 -29.11 14.97 -7.06
C ILE A 233 -29.67 14.06 -8.14
N ARG A 234 -29.38 12.76 -8.08
CA ARG A 234 -29.89 11.76 -9.02
C ARG A 234 -31.42 11.73 -9.06
N LEU A 235 -32.07 11.73 -7.90
CA LEU A 235 -33.53 11.75 -7.79
C LEU A 235 -34.17 12.97 -8.48
N PHE A 236 -33.54 14.15 -8.37
CA PHE A 236 -34.02 15.38 -9.00
C PHE A 236 -33.58 15.53 -10.47
N ALA A 237 -32.46 14.92 -10.87
CA ALA A 237 -31.95 14.93 -12.23
C ALA A 237 -32.72 13.97 -13.17
N GLY A 238 -33.57 13.10 -12.63
CA GLY A 238 -34.47 12.25 -13.41
C GLY A 238 -33.84 11.00 -14.02
N GLU A 239 -32.70 10.53 -13.49
CA GLU A 239 -32.04 9.25 -13.87
C GLU A 239 -32.07 8.19 -12.76
#